data_AF-A0A2D0JJJ7-F1
#
_entry.id   AF-A0A2D0JJJ7-F1
#
_cell.length_a   1.000
_cell.length_b   1.000
_cell.length_c   1.000
_cell.angle_alpha   90.00
_cell.angle_beta   90.00
_cell.angle_gamma   90.00
#
_symmetry.space_group_name_H-M   'P 1'
#
loop_
_entity.id
_entity.type
_entity.pdbx_description
1 polymer ?
#
loop_
_entity_poly.entity_id
_entity_poly.type
_entity_poly.pdbx_seq_one_letter_code
_entity_poly.pdbx_strand_id
1 'polypeptide(L)'
;MKLSIIIIATSILSLPILASHAKSENNHTLKKVIIDCKQLDGKPGQNGKNGIPNSNCENGGRGGDGKSPGQSGGNGGKGAPNGNGGDGGNGAPNGAGGNGGDGGDGGDGDANGGNGGRGGNG
;
A
#
# COMPACT_ATOMS: atom_id res chain seq x y z
N MET A 1 75.51 15.09 -33.51
CA MET A 1 75.51 13.87 -32.67
C MET A 1 74.06 13.44 -32.49
N LYS A 2 73.65 12.42 -33.23
CA LYS A 2 73.26 11.07 -32.76
C LYS A 2 71.85 11.01 -32.15
N LEU A 3 70.99 10.34 -32.92
CA LEU A 3 69.67 9.74 -32.67
C LEU A 3 69.32 9.47 -31.20
N SER A 4 68.02 9.57 -30.88
CA SER A 4 67.24 8.37 -30.49
C SER A 4 65.72 8.63 -30.56
N ILE A 5 65.05 7.74 -31.29
CA ILE A 5 63.60 7.57 -31.49
C ILE A 5 63.03 6.79 -30.30
N ILE A 6 61.89 7.20 -29.71
CA ILE A 6 61.01 6.32 -28.91
C ILE A 6 59.55 6.75 -29.16
N ILE A 7 58.91 6.20 -30.19
CA ILE A 7 57.90 5.11 -30.18
C ILE A 7 56.61 5.49 -29.43
N ILE A 8 55.59 5.82 -30.23
CA ILE A 8 54.17 5.82 -29.86
C ILE A 8 53.74 4.36 -29.74
N ALA A 9 53.25 3.94 -28.57
CA ALA A 9 52.57 2.66 -28.40
C ALA A 9 51.28 2.87 -27.62
N THR A 10 50.21 3.18 -28.35
CA THR A 10 48.83 3.17 -27.86
C THR A 10 48.38 1.72 -27.68
N SER A 11 48.40 1.22 -26.45
CA SER A 11 47.79 -0.07 -26.12
C SER A 11 46.56 0.17 -25.25
N ILE A 12 45.44 0.40 -25.92
CA ILE A 12 44.10 0.40 -25.31
C ILE A 12 43.81 -1.05 -24.95
N LEU A 13 43.91 -1.35 -23.66
CA LEU A 13 43.53 -2.63 -23.07
C LEU A 13 42.04 -2.86 -23.32
N SER A 14 41.74 -3.55 -24.41
CA SER A 14 40.39 -3.95 -24.80
C SER A 14 40.05 -5.21 -24.02
N LEU A 15 39.41 -5.04 -22.86
CA LEU A 15 38.76 -6.17 -22.19
C LEU A 15 37.58 -6.62 -23.05
N PRO A 16 37.46 -7.92 -23.40
CA PRO A 16 36.22 -8.44 -23.93
C PRO A 16 35.19 -8.41 -22.79
N ILE A 17 34.24 -7.49 -22.88
CA ILE A 17 33.02 -7.55 -22.08
C ILE A 17 32.30 -8.80 -22.54
N LEU A 18 32.51 -9.91 -21.83
CA LEU A 18 31.65 -11.08 -21.91
C LEU A 18 30.26 -10.61 -21.46
N ALA A 19 29.45 -10.22 -22.44
CA ALA A 19 28.03 -10.03 -22.27
C ALA A 19 27.44 -11.39 -21.86
N SER A 20 27.45 -11.67 -20.56
CA SER A 20 26.51 -12.62 -19.98
C SER A 20 25.13 -12.01 -20.15
N HIS A 21 24.52 -12.29 -21.30
CA HIS A 21 23.07 -12.26 -21.43
C HIS A 21 22.52 -13.41 -20.58
N ALA A 22 22.57 -13.24 -19.26
CA ALA A 22 21.61 -13.86 -18.39
C ALA A 22 20.27 -13.24 -18.78
N LYS A 23 19.59 -13.89 -19.73
CA LYS A 23 18.17 -13.70 -19.97
C LYS A 23 17.51 -14.07 -18.64
N SER A 24 17.33 -13.08 -17.79
CA SER A 24 16.45 -13.19 -16.64
C SER A 24 15.07 -13.37 -17.25
N GLU A 25 14.68 -14.63 -17.43
CA GLU A 25 13.28 -14.98 -17.47
C GLU A 25 12.76 -14.57 -16.11
N ASN A 26 12.29 -13.32 -16.05
CA ASN A 26 11.49 -12.81 -14.97
C ASN A 26 10.17 -13.57 -15.06
N ASN A 27 10.20 -14.84 -14.65
CA ASN A 27 9.04 -15.56 -14.18
C ASN A 27 8.63 -14.83 -12.92
N HIS A 28 8.02 -13.66 -13.10
CA HIS A 28 7.15 -13.03 -12.14
C HIS A 28 5.99 -14.01 -12.02
N THR A 29 6.25 -15.12 -11.33
CA THR A 29 5.27 -15.76 -10.49
C THR A 29 4.78 -14.59 -9.66
N LEU A 30 3.65 -14.02 -10.07
CA LEU A 30 2.81 -13.22 -9.20
C LEU A 30 2.60 -14.13 -8.00
N LYS A 31 3.49 -14.01 -7.00
CA LYS A 31 3.20 -14.43 -5.65
C LYS A 31 1.94 -13.63 -5.37
N LYS A 32 0.81 -14.28 -5.55
CA LYS A 32 -0.49 -13.78 -5.13
C LYS A 32 -0.28 -13.58 -3.64
N VAL A 33 0.10 -12.36 -3.26
CA VAL A 33 0.27 -12.00 -1.86
C VAL A 33 -1.14 -12.19 -1.33
N ILE A 34 -1.34 -13.25 -0.56
CA ILE A 34 -2.60 -13.46 0.12
C ILE A 34 -2.61 -12.38 1.20
N ILE A 35 -3.18 -11.23 0.85
CA ILE A 35 -3.36 -10.14 1.79
C ILE A 35 -4.53 -10.53 2.67
N ASP A 36 -4.26 -10.75 3.94
CA ASP A 36 -5.31 -10.82 4.94
C ASP A 36 -5.85 -9.40 5.13
N CYS A 37 -7.08 -9.16 4.68
CA CYS A 37 -7.72 -7.86 4.76
C CYS A 37 -7.82 -7.33 6.20
N LYS A 38 -7.73 -8.21 7.22
CA LYS A 38 -7.66 -7.80 8.63
C LYS A 38 -6.45 -6.97 8.99
N GLN A 39 -5.40 -6.99 8.18
CA GLN A 39 -4.24 -6.12 8.35
C GLN A 39 -4.52 -4.65 8.01
N LEU A 40 -5.68 -4.37 7.40
CA LEU A 40 -6.20 -3.02 7.20
C LEU A 40 -6.91 -2.49 8.44
N ASP A 41 -7.38 -3.35 9.35
CA ASP A 41 -8.07 -2.91 10.56
C ASP A 41 -7.08 -2.19 11.50
N GLY A 42 -7.56 -1.10 12.10
CA GLY A 42 -6.85 -0.31 13.07
C GLY A 42 -6.67 -1.08 14.38
N LYS A 43 -5.51 -0.89 15.01
CA LYS A 43 -5.32 -1.26 16.42
C LYS A 43 -6.07 -0.28 17.33
N PRO A 44 -6.20 -0.54 18.63
CA PRO A 44 -6.98 0.32 19.51
C PRO A 44 -6.67 1.82 19.40
N GLY A 45 -7.70 2.63 19.13
CA GLY A 45 -7.61 4.07 18.90
C GLY A 45 -6.90 4.49 17.61
N GLN A 46 -6.54 3.56 16.73
CA GLN A 46 -5.92 3.83 15.44
C GLN A 46 -6.93 3.68 14.30
N ASN A 47 -6.76 4.49 13.27
CA ASN A 47 -7.60 4.41 12.09
C ASN A 47 -7.37 3.10 11.33
N GLY A 48 -8.42 2.65 10.66
CA GLY A 48 -8.31 1.64 9.61
C GLY A 48 -7.58 2.21 8.40
N LYS A 49 -6.92 1.33 7.65
CA LYS A 49 -6.24 1.66 6.39
C LYS A 49 -7.25 1.62 5.24
N ASN A 50 -6.91 2.32 4.17
CA ASN A 50 -7.72 2.28 2.96
C ASN A 50 -7.70 0.88 2.33
N GLY A 51 -8.77 0.58 1.59
CA GLY A 51 -8.86 -0.60 0.76
C GLY A 51 -7.79 -0.63 -0.32
N ILE A 52 -7.51 -1.82 -0.82
CA ILE A 52 -6.49 -2.09 -1.83
C ILE A 52 -7.20 -2.34 -3.18
N PRO A 53 -6.97 -1.50 -4.20
CA PRO A 53 -7.57 -1.69 -5.53
C PRO A 53 -7.18 -3.03 -6.16
N ASN A 54 -8.09 -3.60 -6.96
CA ASN A 54 -7.88 -4.84 -7.72
C ASN A 54 -7.50 -6.02 -6.80
N SER A 55 -8.17 -6.12 -5.65
CA SER A 55 -7.92 -7.16 -4.66
C SER A 55 -9.20 -7.57 -3.95
N ASN A 56 -9.16 -8.66 -3.21
CA ASN A 56 -10.26 -9.04 -2.31
C ASN A 56 -10.40 -8.12 -1.08
N CYS A 57 -9.50 -7.15 -0.91
CA CYS A 57 -9.47 -6.20 0.19
C CYS A 57 -9.78 -4.77 -0.27
N GLU A 58 -10.70 -4.60 -1.22
CA GLU A 58 -11.13 -3.29 -1.73
C GLU A 58 -11.86 -2.43 -0.70
N ASN A 59 -12.42 -3.03 0.35
CA ASN A 59 -13.04 -2.27 1.43
C ASN A 59 -11.97 -1.65 2.34
N GLY A 60 -12.25 -0.47 2.86
CA GLY A 60 -11.47 0.13 3.93
C GLY A 60 -11.51 -0.72 5.20
N GLY A 61 -10.39 -0.77 5.92
CA GLY A 61 -10.31 -1.40 7.22
C GLY A 61 -11.11 -0.65 8.28
N ARG A 62 -11.57 -1.37 9.30
CA ARG A 62 -12.29 -0.78 10.44
C ARG A 62 -11.33 0.00 11.33
N GLY A 63 -11.76 1.13 11.89
CA GLY A 63 -11.05 1.82 12.96
C GLY A 63 -11.03 1.00 14.25
N GLY A 64 -9.90 1.00 14.96
CA GLY A 64 -9.78 0.24 16.19
C GLY A 64 -10.46 0.94 17.37
N ASP A 65 -11.17 0.17 18.19
CA ASP A 65 -11.87 0.69 19.37
C ASP A 65 -10.87 1.25 20.41
N GLY A 66 -11.21 2.32 21.10
CA GLY A 66 -10.45 2.84 22.23
C GLY A 66 -10.38 1.81 23.36
N LYS A 67 -9.24 1.73 24.05
CA LYS A 67 -9.01 0.76 25.13
C LYS A 67 -8.86 1.39 26.50
N SER A 68 -8.27 2.58 26.57
CA SER A 68 -8.03 3.29 27.84
C SER A 68 -9.07 4.40 28.04
N PRO A 69 -9.50 4.70 29.27
CA PRO A 69 -10.46 5.78 29.52
C PRO A 69 -10.03 7.10 28.85
N GLY A 70 -10.98 7.77 28.19
CA GLY A 70 -10.75 8.99 27.41
C GLY A 70 -10.15 8.76 26.01
N GLN A 71 -9.76 7.54 25.66
CA GLN A 71 -9.24 7.23 24.33
C GLN A 71 -10.38 7.09 23.32
N SER A 72 -10.35 7.90 22.27
CA SER A 72 -11.28 7.78 21.16
C SER A 72 -11.06 6.50 20.36
N GLY A 73 -12.11 6.06 19.67
CA GLY A 73 -11.99 5.07 18.60
C GLY A 73 -11.30 5.67 17.36
N GLY A 74 -10.65 4.84 16.57
CA GLY A 74 -10.09 5.26 15.29
C GLY A 74 -11.16 5.40 14.20
N ASN A 75 -10.89 6.18 13.17
CA ASN A 75 -11.77 6.27 12.01
C ASN A 75 -11.63 5.03 11.11
N GLY A 76 -12.68 4.70 10.36
CA GLY A 76 -12.58 3.71 9.29
C GLY A 76 -11.75 4.21 8.11
N GLY A 77 -11.13 3.28 7.36
CA GLY A 77 -10.39 3.60 6.14
C GLY A 77 -11.31 3.83 4.94
N LYS A 78 -10.85 4.56 3.92
CA LYS A 78 -11.60 4.73 2.66
C LYS A 78 -11.62 3.42 1.86
N GLY A 79 -12.71 3.13 1.16
CA GLY A 79 -12.72 2.08 0.13
C GLY A 79 -11.80 2.40 -1.05
N ALA A 80 -11.21 1.37 -1.66
CA ALA A 80 -10.66 1.44 -3.01
C ALA A 80 -11.81 1.61 -4.03
N PRO A 81 -11.57 1.88 -5.33
CA PRO A 81 -12.64 1.99 -6.32
C PRO A 81 -13.62 0.81 -6.25
N ASN A 82 -14.93 1.11 -6.24
CA ASN A 82 -16.04 0.17 -6.01
C ASN A 82 -16.09 -0.50 -4.61
N GLY A 83 -15.12 -0.25 -3.74
CA GLY A 83 -15.06 -0.75 -2.36
C GLY A 83 -15.75 0.17 -1.37
N ASN A 84 -16.28 -0.39 -0.28
CA ASN A 84 -16.91 0.37 0.79
C ASN A 84 -15.88 0.96 1.76
N GLY A 85 -16.24 2.05 2.42
CA GLY A 85 -15.48 2.55 3.57
C GLY A 85 -15.59 1.61 4.76
N GLY A 86 -14.55 1.60 5.60
CA GLY A 86 -14.55 0.86 6.86
C GLY A 86 -15.36 1.58 7.93
N ASP A 87 -15.88 0.85 8.91
CA ASP A 87 -16.56 1.46 10.06
C ASP A 87 -15.54 2.13 11.01
N GLY A 88 -15.97 3.17 11.72
CA GLY A 88 -15.23 3.73 12.84
C GLY A 88 -15.19 2.79 14.05
N GLY A 89 -14.16 2.92 14.86
CA GLY A 89 -14.05 2.26 16.16
C GLY A 89 -14.85 2.99 17.22
N ASN A 90 -15.30 2.29 18.26
CA ASN A 90 -15.93 2.91 19.42
C ASN A 90 -14.88 3.59 20.30
N GLY A 91 -15.25 4.66 21.00
CA GLY A 91 -14.46 5.21 22.10
C GLY A 91 -14.46 4.28 23.31
N ALA A 92 -13.40 4.37 24.11
CA ALA A 92 -13.41 3.87 25.48
C ALA A 92 -14.33 4.74 26.36
N PRO A 93 -14.60 4.40 27.64
CA PRO A 93 -15.37 5.29 28.52
C PRO A 93 -14.81 6.72 28.54
N ASN A 94 -15.67 7.72 28.36
CA ASN A 94 -15.32 9.14 28.20
C ASN A 94 -14.50 9.48 26.94
N GLY A 95 -14.39 8.56 25.98
CA GLY A 95 -13.75 8.77 24.67
C GLY A 95 -14.80 8.81 23.57
N ALA A 96 -14.57 9.58 22.53
CA ALA A 96 -15.49 9.67 21.39
C ALA A 96 -15.35 8.45 20.45
N GLY A 97 -16.42 8.10 19.74
CA GLY A 97 -16.33 7.19 18.61
C GLY A 97 -15.59 7.80 17.42
N GLY A 98 -14.99 6.95 16.59
CA GLY A 98 -14.38 7.36 15.32
C GLY A 98 -15.42 7.46 14.20
N ASN A 99 -15.13 8.24 13.17
CA ASN A 99 -15.99 8.34 11.99
C ASN A 99 -15.87 7.09 11.11
N GLY A 100 -16.92 6.78 10.34
CA GLY A 100 -16.80 5.84 9.24
C GLY A 100 -15.92 6.41 8.13
N GLY A 101 -15.26 5.53 7.38
CA GLY A 101 -14.50 5.90 6.20
C GLY A 101 -15.40 6.14 4.99
N ASP A 102 -14.95 6.94 4.04
CA ASP A 102 -15.70 7.16 2.81
C ASP A 102 -15.72 5.91 1.92
N GLY A 103 -16.77 5.78 1.12
CA GLY A 103 -16.79 4.81 0.04
C GLY A 103 -15.74 5.12 -1.03
N GLY A 104 -15.34 4.10 -1.77
CA GLY A 104 -14.53 4.26 -2.97
C GLY A 104 -15.32 4.87 -4.11
N ASP A 105 -14.61 5.57 -4.98
CA ASP A 105 -15.21 6.14 -6.18
C ASP A 105 -15.69 5.02 -7.13
N GLY A 106 -16.71 5.29 -7.93
CA GLY A 106 -17.19 4.34 -8.95
C GLY A 106 -16.15 4.10 -10.04
N GLY A 107 -16.07 2.86 -10.55
CA GLY A 107 -15.24 2.52 -11.71
C GLY A 107 -15.77 3.11 -13.03
N ASP A 108 -15.09 2.81 -14.14
CA ASP A 108 -15.52 3.22 -15.48
C ASP A 108 -16.94 2.68 -15.80
N GLY A 109 -17.83 3.55 -16.29
CA GLY A 109 -19.22 3.22 -16.64
C GLY A 109 -20.26 3.62 -15.58
N ASP A 110 -21.41 2.94 -15.55
CA ASP A 110 -22.53 3.20 -14.59
C ASP A 110 -22.28 2.58 -13.19
N ALA A 111 -21.03 2.27 -12.86
CA ALA A 111 -20.70 1.68 -11.56
C ALA A 111 -20.83 2.74 -10.46
N ASN A 112 -21.85 2.62 -9.62
CA ASN A 112 -21.94 3.43 -8.41
C ASN A 112 -20.75 3.14 -7.49
N GLY A 113 -20.18 4.18 -6.89
CA GLY A 113 -19.14 4.03 -5.87
C GLY A 113 -19.60 3.22 -4.66
N GLY A 114 -18.65 2.82 -3.82
CA GLY A 114 -18.95 2.13 -2.59
C GLY A 114 -19.66 3.03 -1.58
N ASN A 115 -20.32 2.42 -0.60
CA ASN A 115 -20.93 3.15 0.50
C ASN A 115 -19.87 3.56 1.52
N GLY A 116 -20.10 4.67 2.22
CA GLY A 116 -19.33 5.01 3.42
C GLY A 116 -19.59 4.03 4.57
N GLY A 117 -18.61 3.91 5.47
CA GLY A 117 -18.74 3.17 6.71
C GLY A 117 -19.54 3.93 7.77
N ARG A 118 -19.94 3.23 8.82
CA ARG A 118 -20.66 3.82 9.96
C ARG A 118 -19.68 4.44 10.96
N GLY A 119 -20.09 5.48 11.67
CA GLY A 119 -19.36 5.97 12.84
C GLY A 119 -19.46 5.02 14.02
N GLY A 120 -18.46 5.06 14.89
CA GLY A 120 -18.45 4.41 16.20
C GLY A 120 -19.15 5.25 17.26
N ASN A 121 -19.50 4.61 18.37
CA ASN A 121 -20.12 5.24 19.55
C ASN A 121 -19.04 5.71 20.54
N GLY A 122 -19.37 6.66 21.42
CA GLY A 122 -18.48 7.14 22.50
C GLY A 122 -19.26 7.63 23.70
#